data_AF-A0A3D4X612-F1
#
_entry.id   AF-A0A3D4X612-F1
#
_cell.length_a   1.000
_cell.length_b   1.000
_cell.length_c   1.000
_cell.angle_alpha   90.00
_cell.angle_beta   90.00
_cell.angle_gamma   90.00
#
_symmetry.space_group_name_H-M   'P 1'
#
loop_
_entity.id
_entity.type
_entity.pdbx_description
1 polymer ?
#
loop_
_entity_poly.entity_id
_entity_poly.type
_entity_poly.pdbx_seq_one_letter_code
_entity_poly.pdbx_strand_id
1 'polypeptide(L)'
;MRRRVAEIIHIVPEEREEFLNNLITPSKKTQQLMWLHGIRRQFFFEMGDTILYTFEYHGENFKKDMEALTVVLAANNILVSKRRRDTPLEERATTNWWAPLKRLGSNLTSNPLPDDNEEEELEEQYRMMADGMILSSVDTSFDEDDWSESVHI
;
A
#
# COMPACT_ATOMS: atom_id res chain seq x y z
N MET A 1 -9.35 7.78 -10.39
CA MET A 1 -9.32 7.61 -8.91
C MET A 1 -7.91 7.18 -8.53
N ARG A 2 -7.26 7.85 -7.55
CA ARG A 2 -5.88 7.53 -7.17
C ARG A 2 -5.91 6.36 -6.21
N ARG A 3 -5.34 5.22 -6.61
CA ARG A 3 -5.32 4.04 -5.77
C ARG A 3 -4.19 4.16 -4.76
N ARG A 4 -4.47 3.95 -3.48
CA ARG A 4 -3.46 3.94 -2.40
C ARG A 4 -3.21 2.52 -1.96
N VAL A 5 -1.93 2.18 -1.84
CA VAL A 5 -1.49 0.92 -1.28
C VAL A 5 -1.01 1.10 0.14
N ALA A 6 -1.33 0.15 1.02
CA ALA A 6 -0.83 0.11 2.39
C ALA A 6 -0.50 -1.32 2.82
N GLU A 7 0.71 -1.51 3.34
CA GLU A 7 1.28 -2.81 3.71
C GLU A 7 2.07 -2.69 5.01
N ILE A 8 2.18 -3.79 5.74
CA ILE A 8 3.12 -3.92 6.85
C ILE A 8 4.20 -4.93 6.48
N ILE A 9 5.44 -4.63 6.84
CA ILE A 9 6.61 -5.46 6.59
C ILE A 9 7.32 -5.71 7.91
N HIS A 10 7.55 -6.97 8.24
CA HIS A 10 8.43 -7.38 9.33
C HIS A 10 9.78 -7.79 8.73
N ILE A 11 10.85 -7.23 9.28
CA ILE A 11 12.23 -7.60 8.98
C ILE A 11 12.90 -7.94 10.31
N VAL A 12 13.58 -9.09 10.35
CA VAL A 12 14.35 -9.52 11.51
C VAL A 12 15.43 -8.48 11.86
N PRO A 13 15.75 -8.26 13.14
CA PRO A 13 16.63 -7.18 13.56
C PRO A 13 17.98 -7.15 12.84
N GLU A 14 18.54 -8.31 12.53
CA GLU A 14 19.86 -8.48 11.91
C GLU A 14 19.91 -7.96 10.46
N GLU A 15 18.79 -7.98 9.75
CA GLU A 15 18.72 -7.58 8.33
C GLU A 15 18.08 -6.20 8.15
N ARG A 16 17.51 -5.63 9.22
CA ARG A 16 16.65 -4.45 9.17
C ARG A 16 17.35 -3.21 8.64
N GLU A 17 18.58 -2.95 9.09
CA GLU A 17 19.32 -1.75 8.70
C GLU A 17 19.62 -1.73 7.19
N GLU A 18 20.14 -2.84 6.67
CA GLU A 18 20.44 -2.97 5.24
C GLU A 18 19.18 -2.87 4.38
N PHE A 19 18.12 -3.59 4.77
CA PHE A 19 16.84 -3.56 4.07
C PHE A 19 16.26 -2.14 4.02
N LEU A 20 16.24 -1.42 5.15
CA LEU A 20 15.74 -0.04 5.20
C LEU A 20 16.57 0.91 4.35
N ASN A 21 17.90 0.78 4.37
CA ASN A 21 18.77 1.61 3.55
C ASN A 21 18.47 1.41 2.06
N ASN A 22 18.33 0.15 1.61
CA ASN A 22 18.00 -0.15 0.22
C ASN A 22 16.59 0.34 -0.15
N LEU A 23 15.61 0.17 0.74
CA LEU A 23 14.21 0.55 0.53
C LEU A 23 14.04 2.07 0.39
N ILE A 24 14.72 2.86 1.23
CA ILE A 24 14.61 4.32 1.26
C ILE A 24 15.52 4.97 0.20
N THR A 25 16.64 4.33 -0.15
CA THR A 25 17.61 4.84 -1.13
C THR A 25 17.82 3.91 -2.33
N PRO A 26 16.76 3.50 -3.04
CA PRO A 26 16.89 2.58 -4.16
C PRO A 26 17.72 3.20 -5.29
N SER A 27 18.39 2.37 -6.09
CA SER A 27 19.17 2.84 -7.23
C SER A 27 18.33 3.68 -8.20
N LYS A 28 18.95 4.60 -8.95
CA LYS A 28 18.24 5.43 -9.96
C LYS A 28 17.48 4.58 -10.99
N LYS A 29 18.05 3.44 -11.38
CA LYS A 29 17.42 2.49 -12.31
C LYS A 29 16.16 1.87 -11.69
N THR A 30 16.24 1.47 -10.42
CA THR A 30 15.10 0.95 -9.66
C THR A 30 14.01 2.00 -9.52
N GLN A 31 14.36 3.24 -9.16
CA GLN A 31 13.41 4.36 -9.09
C GLN A 31 12.70 4.60 -10.43
N GLN A 32 13.42 4.56 -11.55
CA GLN A 32 12.84 4.70 -12.89
C GLN A 32 11.84 3.58 -13.21
N LEU A 33 12.17 2.34 -12.87
CA LEU A 33 11.28 1.19 -13.07
C LEU A 33 10.02 1.31 -12.22
N MET A 34 10.15 1.61 -10.92
CA MET A 34 9.01 1.88 -10.04
C MET A 34 8.14 3.01 -10.59
N TRP A 35 8.77 4.07 -11.12
CA TRP A 35 8.05 5.17 -11.75
C TRP A 35 7.27 4.73 -13.01
N LEU A 36 7.89 3.97 -13.91
CA LEU A 36 7.24 3.47 -15.13
C LEU A 36 6.04 2.57 -14.80
N HIS A 37 6.13 1.79 -13.73
CA HIS A 37 5.06 0.91 -13.23
C HIS A 37 4.10 1.59 -12.25
N GLY A 38 4.01 2.92 -12.29
CA GLY A 38 2.95 3.67 -11.60
C GLY A 38 3.12 3.86 -10.09
N ILE A 39 4.26 3.51 -9.49
CA ILE A 39 4.52 3.74 -8.06
C ILE A 39 4.88 5.21 -7.82
N ARG A 40 4.14 5.90 -6.94
CA ARG A 40 4.33 7.31 -6.60
C ARG A 40 4.21 7.52 -5.10
N ARG A 41 4.76 8.64 -4.60
CA ARG A 41 4.55 9.15 -3.23
C ARG A 41 4.63 8.05 -2.16
N GLN A 42 5.78 7.39 -2.12
CA GLN A 42 6.05 6.34 -1.14
C GLN A 42 6.35 6.95 0.22
N PHE A 43 5.81 6.35 1.28
CA PHE A 43 6.09 6.69 2.67
C PHE A 43 6.32 5.42 3.47
N PHE A 44 7.24 5.52 4.42
CA PHE A 44 7.64 4.43 5.31
C PHE A 44 7.59 4.96 6.74
N PHE A 45 6.96 4.21 7.64
CA PHE A 45 6.83 4.57 9.04
C PHE A 45 7.27 3.39 9.91
N GLU A 46 7.95 3.69 11.01
CA GLU A 46 8.17 2.69 12.04
C GLU A 46 6.86 2.40 12.77
N MET A 47 6.53 1.12 12.93
CA MET A 47 5.33 0.66 13.61
C MET A 47 5.68 -0.55 14.48
N GLY A 48 6.16 -0.27 15.70
CA GLY A 48 6.67 -1.31 16.59
C GLY A 48 7.86 -2.06 15.95
N ASP A 49 7.76 -3.38 15.87
CA ASP A 49 8.73 -4.25 15.19
C ASP A 49 8.54 -4.31 13.66
N THR A 50 7.52 -3.64 13.13
CA THR A 50 7.20 -3.64 11.69
C THR A 50 7.46 -2.27 11.05
N ILE A 51 7.40 -2.24 9.72
CA ILE A 51 7.45 -1.05 8.89
C ILE A 51 6.07 -0.94 8.23
N LEU A 52 5.38 0.19 8.44
CA LEU A 52 4.22 0.55 7.64
C LEU A 52 4.71 1.19 6.34
N TYR A 53 4.38 0.57 5.22
CA TYR A 53 4.71 1.03 3.88
C TYR A 53 3.44 1.45 3.13
N THR A 54 3.44 2.63 2.53
CA THR A 54 2.33 3.10 1.70
C THR A 54 2.80 3.84 0.47
N PHE A 55 2.06 3.74 -0.62
CA PHE A 55 2.33 4.46 -1.86
C PHE A 55 1.06 4.72 -2.67
N GLU A 56 1.13 5.63 -3.62
CA GLU A 56 0.09 5.82 -4.63
C GLU A 56 0.40 5.00 -5.88
N TYR A 57 -0.58 4.26 -6.35
CA TYR A 57 -0.51 3.50 -7.59
C TYR A 57 -1.30 4.21 -8.71
N HIS A 58 -0.58 4.49 -9.81
CA HIS A 58 -1.06 5.25 -10.97
C HIS A 58 -1.06 4.42 -12.27
N GLY A 59 -0.66 3.15 -12.23
CA GLY A 59 -0.73 2.27 -13.41
C GLY A 59 -2.17 1.83 -13.70
N GLU A 60 -2.35 0.99 -14.72
CA GLU A 60 -3.66 0.45 -15.10
C GLU A 60 -3.90 -0.95 -14.50
N ASN A 61 -2.89 -1.82 -14.54
CA ASN A 61 -2.95 -3.21 -14.10
C ASN A 61 -1.95 -3.49 -12.96
N PHE A 62 -2.44 -3.38 -11.73
CA PHE A 62 -1.60 -3.46 -10.53
C PHE A 62 -0.81 -4.77 -10.45
N LYS A 63 -1.49 -5.89 -10.66
CA LYS A 63 -0.89 -7.21 -10.62
C LYS A 63 0.26 -7.35 -11.61
N LYS A 64 0.00 -7.03 -12.89
CA LYS A 64 1.01 -7.13 -13.95
C LYS A 64 2.21 -6.22 -13.67
N ASP A 65 1.97 -5.03 -13.12
CA ASP A 65 3.02 -4.09 -12.76
C ASP A 65 3.86 -4.59 -11.57
N MET A 66 3.24 -5.18 -10.55
CA MET A 66 3.97 -5.74 -9.40
C MET A 66 4.75 -7.00 -9.78
N GLU A 67 4.19 -7.86 -10.64
CA GLU A 67 4.88 -9.03 -11.21
C GLU A 67 6.14 -8.60 -11.98
N ALA A 68 6.04 -7.55 -12.80
CA ALA A 68 7.19 -7.02 -13.55
C ALA A 68 8.27 -6.43 -12.63
N LEU A 69 7.88 -5.82 -11.51
CA LEU A 69 8.80 -5.24 -10.54
C LEU A 69 9.47 -6.29 -9.64
N THR A 70 8.78 -7.39 -9.32
CA THR A 70 9.21 -8.42 -8.34
C THR A 70 10.67 -8.82 -8.50
N VAL A 71 11.09 -9.16 -9.73
CA VAL A 71 12.47 -9.62 -10.00
C VAL A 71 13.50 -8.55 -9.64
N VAL A 72 13.23 -7.29 -10.02
CA VAL A 72 14.15 -6.18 -9.78
C VAL A 72 14.16 -5.81 -8.30
N LEU A 73 12.99 -5.75 -7.66
CA LEU A 73 12.89 -5.40 -6.25
C LEU A 73 13.55 -6.47 -5.35
N ALA A 74 13.34 -7.76 -5.65
CA ALA A 74 14.01 -8.85 -4.94
C ALA A 74 15.54 -8.81 -5.12
N ALA A 75 16.01 -8.58 -6.35
CA ALA A 75 17.45 -8.50 -6.64
C ALA A 75 18.16 -7.31 -5.95
N ASN A 76 17.41 -6.29 -5.52
CA ASN A 76 17.94 -5.13 -4.80
C ASN A 76 17.65 -5.20 -3.29
N ASN A 77 17.17 -6.34 -2.76
CA ASN A 77 16.83 -6.51 -1.35
C ASN A 77 15.84 -5.42 -0.83
N ILE A 78 14.80 -5.13 -1.63
CA ILE A 78 13.74 -4.17 -1.31
C ILE A 78 12.34 -4.78 -1.42
N LEU A 79 12.26 -6.11 -1.44
CA LEU A 79 11.01 -6.86 -1.46
C LEU A 79 11.10 -8.05 -0.51
N VAL A 80 10.09 -8.20 0.33
CA VAL A 80 9.87 -9.42 1.11
C VAL A 80 8.85 -10.28 0.38
N SER A 81 9.22 -11.51 0.01
CA SER A 81 8.32 -12.38 -0.76
C SER A 81 7.35 -13.19 0.12
N LYS A 82 7.75 -13.56 1.34
CA LYS A 82 6.94 -14.42 2.22
C LYS A 82 5.79 -13.62 2.84
N ARG A 83 4.57 -14.17 2.82
CA ARG A 83 3.39 -13.53 3.43
C ARG A 83 3.30 -13.89 4.91
N ARG A 84 2.73 -12.99 5.71
CA ARG A 84 2.41 -13.25 7.13
C ARG A 84 1.44 -14.41 7.31
N ARG A 85 0.50 -14.59 6.37
CA ARG A 85 -0.49 -15.69 6.39
C ARG A 85 0.18 -17.06 6.23
N ASP A 86 1.23 -17.10 5.41
CA ASP A 86 2.04 -18.30 5.12
C ASP A 86 3.18 -18.49 6.13
N THR A 87 3.24 -17.65 7.17
CA THR A 87 4.24 -17.72 8.23
C THR A 87 3.57 -18.19 9.53
N PRO A 88 3.87 -19.42 9.99
CA PRO A 88 3.38 -19.94 11.27
C PRO A 88 3.66 -18.97 12.41
N LEU A 89 2.76 -18.93 13.39
CA LEU A 89 2.85 -17.97 14.51
C LEU A 89 4.21 -18.04 15.23
N GLU A 90 4.71 -19.26 15.44
CA GLU A 90 5.97 -19.56 16.10
C GLU A 90 7.20 -18.97 15.38
N GLU A 91 7.09 -18.75 14.06
CA GLU A 91 8.20 -18.32 13.18
C GLU A 91 8.16 -16.81 12.86
N ARG A 92 7.08 -16.11 13.24
CA ARG A 92 6.84 -14.71 12.81
C ARG A 92 7.88 -13.72 13.32
N ALA A 93 8.49 -13.99 14.47
CA ALA A 93 9.52 -13.12 15.04
C ALA A 93 10.91 -13.36 14.44
N THR A 94 11.09 -14.45 13.70
CA THR A 94 12.40 -14.90 13.18
C THR A 94 12.41 -15.03 11.66
N THR A 95 11.36 -14.54 10.98
CA THR A 95 11.23 -14.65 9.53
C THR A 95 10.72 -13.34 8.97
N ASN A 96 11.33 -12.85 7.91
CA ASN A 96 10.80 -11.69 7.19
C ASN A 96 9.45 -12.05 6.56
N TRP A 97 8.45 -11.20 6.75
CA TRP A 97 7.16 -11.37 6.10
C TRP A 97 6.51 -10.01 5.83
N TRP A 98 5.53 -10.00 4.93
CA TRP A 98 4.68 -8.84 4.72
C TRP A 98 3.20 -9.20 4.77
N ALA A 99 2.35 -8.20 4.97
CA ALA A 99 0.90 -8.36 4.90
C ALA A 99 0.24 -7.09 4.34
N PRO A 100 -0.83 -7.22 3.55
CA PRO A 100 -1.61 -6.09 3.12
C PRO A 100 -2.43 -5.55 4.30
N LEU A 101 -2.69 -4.25 4.32
CA LEU A 101 -3.64 -3.66 5.24
C LEU A 101 -4.98 -3.51 4.55
N LYS A 102 -6.10 -3.78 5.24
CA LYS A 102 -7.43 -3.49 4.71
C LYS A 102 -7.89 -2.12 5.16
N ARG A 103 -8.30 -1.25 4.23
CA ARG A 103 -8.92 0.04 4.56
C ARG A 103 -10.28 -0.20 5.23
N LEU A 104 -10.48 0.40 6.41
CA LEU A 104 -11.74 0.31 7.15
C LEU A 104 -12.77 1.38 6.73
N GLY A 105 -12.29 2.53 6.25
CA GLY A 105 -13.13 3.65 5.86
C GLY A 105 -12.28 4.86 5.50
N SER A 106 -12.94 5.99 5.27
CA SER A 106 -12.27 7.26 4.97
C SER A 106 -13.11 8.45 5.44
N ASN A 107 -12.45 9.56 5.73
CA ASN A 107 -13.07 10.85 6.05
C ASN A 107 -12.25 11.98 5.44
N LEU A 108 -12.87 13.12 5.14
CA LEU A 108 -12.26 14.30 4.52
C LEU A 108 -11.51 13.99 3.21
N THR A 109 -12.10 13.11 2.41
CA THR A 109 -11.67 12.76 1.05
C THR A 109 -12.08 13.81 0.02
N SER A 110 -13.01 14.70 0.38
CA SER A 110 -13.44 15.84 -0.41
C SER A 110 -13.28 17.16 0.36
N ASN A 111 -13.34 18.30 -0.33
CA ASN A 111 -13.35 19.60 0.33
C ASN A 111 -14.68 19.75 1.09
N PRO A 112 -14.66 19.87 2.43
CA PRO A 112 -15.90 20.01 3.21
C PRO A 112 -16.43 21.45 3.22
N LEU A 113 -15.71 22.39 2.61
CA LEU A 113 -16.13 23.79 2.53
C LEU A 113 -17.08 23.98 1.33
N PRO A 114 -18.13 24.80 1.48
CA PRO A 114 -19.02 25.13 0.37
C PRO A 114 -18.21 25.81 -0.75
N ASP A 115 -18.51 25.43 -1.99
CA ASP A 115 -18.03 26.21 -3.13
C ASP A 115 -18.77 27.55 -3.14
N ASP A 116 -18.08 28.64 -3.46
CA ASP A 116 -18.67 29.99 -3.53
C ASP A 116 -19.71 30.16 -4.69
N ASN A 117 -20.00 29.08 -5.43
CA ASN A 117 -20.98 29.04 -6.51
C ASN A 117 -22.26 28.32 -6.04
N GLU A 118 -23.41 29.00 -6.15
CA GLU A 118 -24.74 28.54 -5.71
C GLU A 118 -25.34 27.36 -6.52
N GLU A 119 -24.67 26.90 -7.58
CA GLU A 119 -25.14 25.82 -8.44
C GLU A 119 -24.33 24.54 -8.16
N GLU A 120 -24.88 23.63 -7.35
CA GLU A 120 -24.92 22.17 -7.58
C GLU A 120 -25.21 21.36 -6.28
N GLU A 121 -26.48 21.34 -5.83
CA GLU A 121 -26.96 20.48 -4.72
C GLU A 121 -26.69 18.98 -4.96
N LEU A 122 -26.60 18.53 -6.22
CA LEU A 122 -26.36 17.13 -6.59
C LEU A 122 -24.90 16.72 -6.41
N GLU A 123 -23.94 17.58 -6.76
CA GLU A 123 -22.52 17.31 -6.52
C GLU A 123 -22.21 17.31 -5.02
N GLU A 124 -22.87 18.16 -4.25
CA GLU A 124 -22.77 18.20 -2.79
C GLU A 124 -23.27 16.88 -2.15
N GLN A 125 -24.38 16.31 -2.64
CA GLN A 125 -24.87 14.99 -2.20
C GLN A 125 -23.92 13.84 -2.56
N TYR A 126 -23.31 13.85 -3.75
CA TYR A 126 -22.30 12.84 -4.12
C TYR A 126 -21.02 12.96 -3.29
N ARG A 127 -20.60 14.19 -2.94
CA ARG A 127 -19.46 14.46 -2.05
C ARG A 127 -19.70 13.92 -0.64
N MET A 128 -20.88 14.17 -0.08
CA MET A 128 -21.28 13.67 1.26
C MET A 128 -21.35 12.14 1.34
N MET A 129 -21.68 11.44 0.26
CA MET A 129 -21.69 9.97 0.24
C MET A 129 -20.28 9.35 0.27
N ALA A 130 -19.22 10.08 -0.09
CA ALA A 130 -17.85 9.57 -0.08
C ALA A 130 -17.14 9.75 1.28
N ASP A 131 -17.59 10.70 2.09
CA ASP A 131 -16.99 11.06 3.38
C ASP A 131 -17.70 10.43 4.59
N GLY A 132 -16.92 9.91 5.53
CA GLY A 132 -17.45 9.28 6.75
C GLY A 132 -17.99 7.85 6.56
N MET A 133 -17.79 7.26 5.38
CA MET A 133 -18.16 5.87 5.09
C MET A 133 -17.22 4.88 5.78
N ILE A 134 -17.78 4.03 6.63
CA ILE A 134 -17.21 2.72 6.94
C ILE A 134 -17.54 1.82 5.75
N LEU A 135 -16.55 1.13 5.20
CA LEU A 135 -16.78 0.18 4.11
C LEU A 135 -17.64 -0.98 4.67
N SER A 136 -18.92 -0.99 4.33
CA SER A 136 -19.98 -1.82 4.95
C SER A 136 -19.83 -3.32 4.71
N SER A 137 -18.90 -3.72 3.86
CA SER A 137 -18.45 -5.09 3.68
C SER A 137 -16.93 -5.11 3.63
N VAL A 138 -16.28 -4.96 4.80
CA VAL A 138 -14.91 -5.43 4.94
C VAL A 138 -14.99 -6.95 4.86
N ASP A 139 -14.98 -7.49 3.65
CA ASP A 139 -14.79 -8.91 3.48
C ASP A 139 -13.41 -9.25 4.04
N THR A 140 -13.41 -9.86 5.22
CA THR A 140 -12.20 -10.33 5.87
C THR A 140 -11.69 -11.61 5.22
N SER A 141 -12.47 -12.22 4.31
CA SER A 141 -12.00 -13.32 3.48
C SER A 141 -10.77 -12.90 2.69
N PHE A 142 -9.88 -13.86 2.48
CA PHE A 142 -8.66 -13.62 1.76
C PHE A 142 -8.96 -13.67 0.27
N ASP A 143 -8.51 -12.67 -0.47
CA ASP A 143 -8.41 -12.81 -1.92
C ASP A 143 -7.26 -13.79 -2.24
N GLU A 144 -7.47 -14.65 -3.23
CA GLU A 144 -6.40 -15.50 -3.77
C GLU A 144 -5.32 -14.62 -4.43
N ASP A 145 -5.68 -13.42 -4.91
CA ASP A 145 -4.75 -12.47 -5.48
C ASP A 145 -4.02 -11.65 -4.40
N ASP A 146 -2.72 -11.91 -4.26
CA ASP A 146 -1.93 -11.34 -3.15
C ASP A 146 -1.80 -9.81 -3.19
N TRP A 147 -1.90 -9.26 -4.39
CA TRP A 147 -1.69 -7.85 -4.69
C TRP A 147 -2.99 -7.03 -4.61
N SER A 148 -4.15 -7.64 -4.86
CA SER A 148 -5.43 -6.91 -4.88
C SER A 148 -5.78 -6.36 -3.49
N GLU A 149 -5.47 -7.11 -2.43
CA GLU A 149 -5.76 -6.72 -1.04
C GLU A 149 -4.94 -5.51 -0.58
N SER A 150 -3.78 -5.29 -1.19
CA SER A 150 -2.92 -4.15 -0.89
C SER A 150 -3.49 -2.83 -1.41
N VAL A 151 -4.37 -2.86 -2.41
CA VAL A 151 -4.81 -1.67 -3.16
C VAL A 151 -6.16 -1.16 -2.65
N HIS A 152 -6.24 0.15 -2.39
CA HIS A 152 -7.45 0.83 -1.95
C HIS A 152 -7.80 1.95 -2.92
N ILE A 153 -9.09 2.17 -3.16
CA ILE A 153 -9.61 3.18 -4.10
C ILE A 153 -9.84 4.52 -3.42
#